data_AF-A0A1I5QM52-F1
#
_entry.id   AF-A0A1I5QM52-F1
#
_cell.length_a   1.000
_cell.length_b   1.000
_cell.length_c   1.000
_cell.angle_alpha   90.00
_cell.angle_beta   90.00
_cell.angle_gamma   90.00
#
_symmetry.space_group_name_H-M   'P 1'
#
loop_
_entity.id
_entity.type
_entity.pdbx_description
1 polymer ?
#
loop_
_entity_poly.entity_id
_entity_poly.type
_entity_poly.pdbx_seq_one_letter_code
_entity_poly.pdbx_strand_id
1 'polypeptide(L)'
;MLFEDEEDIFSGGSPKKKFFDIVYNANRNLVELELDKLVERVCLLEMMLEEHIDEDTIEREIKTRAVTQSSELDNCKVSKYIELTANILTQNE
;
A
#
# COMPACT_ATOMS: atom_id res chain seq x y z
N MET A 1 8.24 17.44 11.94
CA MET A 1 8.59 18.06 10.64
C MET A 1 8.95 16.96 9.64
N LEU A 2 8.06 15.97 9.46
CA LEU A 2 8.19 14.89 8.46
C LEU A 2 7.06 14.94 7.40
N PHE A 3 6.08 15.83 7.59
CA PHE A 3 4.92 15.96 6.71
C PHE A 3 5.16 16.95 5.55
N GLU A 4 6.19 17.81 5.64
CA GLU A 4 6.46 18.81 4.59
C GLU A 4 7.12 18.19 3.34
N ASP A 5 7.96 17.18 3.50
CA ASP A 5 8.61 16.50 2.35
C ASP A 5 7.65 15.55 1.60
N GLU A 6 6.63 15.02 2.29
CA GLU A 6 5.58 14.21 1.64
C GLU A 6 4.68 15.08 0.74
N GLU A 7 4.38 16.32 1.13
CA GLU A 7 3.53 17.23 0.35
C GLU A 7 4.15 17.62 -1.01
N ASP A 8 5.48 17.72 -1.11
CA ASP A 8 6.16 18.16 -2.33
C ASP A 8 6.10 17.09 -3.45
N ILE A 9 6.10 15.80 -3.10
CA ILE A 9 5.97 14.67 -4.04
C ILE A 9 4.57 14.60 -4.68
N PHE A 10 3.53 15.10 -3.98
CA PHE A 10 2.13 15.01 -4.40
C PHE A 10 1.49 16.34 -4.83
N SER A 11 2.29 17.39 -4.99
CA SER A 11 1.90 18.74 -5.40
C SER A 11 1.16 18.86 -6.76
N GLY A 12 0.81 17.75 -7.43
CA GLY A 12 0.07 17.69 -8.70
C GLY A 12 -0.94 16.54 -8.87
N GLY A 13 -1.28 15.79 -7.82
CA GLY A 13 -2.26 14.70 -7.92
C GLY A 13 -2.45 13.89 -6.62
N SER A 14 -3.48 13.03 -6.57
CA SER A 14 -3.68 12.18 -5.38
C SER A 14 -2.54 11.15 -5.25
N PRO A 15 -2.17 10.73 -4.03
CA PRO A 15 -1.13 9.72 -3.82
C PRO A 15 -1.37 8.42 -4.58
N LYS A 16 -2.64 8.00 -4.70
CA LYS A 16 -3.05 6.90 -5.56
C LYS A 16 -2.64 7.11 -7.02
N LYS A 17 -2.95 8.27 -7.59
CA LYS A 17 -2.63 8.57 -8.99
C LYS A 17 -1.12 8.53 -9.21
N LYS A 18 -0.36 9.19 -8.33
CA LYS A 18 1.09 9.24 -8.39
C LYS A 18 1.73 7.85 -8.27
N PHE A 19 1.23 7.01 -7.35
CA PHE A 19 1.68 5.62 -7.23
C PHE A 19 1.50 4.86 -8.56
N PHE A 20 0.32 4.94 -9.18
CA PHE A 20 0.09 4.27 -10.48
C PHE A 20 0.94 4.87 -11.60
N ASP A 21 1.14 6.20 -11.63
CA ASP A 21 2.04 6.83 -12.58
C ASP A 21 3.48 6.28 -12.44
N ILE A 22 3.96 6.04 -11.21
CA ILE A 22 5.25 5.41 -10.93
C ILE A 22 5.27 3.95 -11.36
N VAL A 23 4.23 3.17 -11.03
CA VAL A 23 4.11 1.76 -11.45
C VAL A 23 4.22 1.60 -12.97
N TYR A 24 3.65 2.54 -13.74
CA TYR A 24 3.67 2.45 -15.21
C TYR A 24 4.96 2.97 -15.86
N ASN A 25 5.70 3.88 -15.21
CA ASN A 25 6.78 4.63 -15.86
C ASN A 25 8.17 4.46 -15.23
N ALA A 26 8.28 3.94 -14.00
CA ALA A 26 9.56 3.70 -13.34
C ALA A 26 10.26 2.43 -13.86
N ASN A 27 11.48 2.16 -13.38
CA ASN A 27 12.20 0.95 -13.72
C ASN A 27 11.40 -0.30 -13.32
N ARG A 28 11.06 -1.13 -14.32
CA ARG A 28 10.24 -2.33 -14.15
C ARG A 28 10.76 -3.26 -13.05
N ASN A 29 12.06 -3.48 -12.95
CA ASN A 29 12.63 -4.39 -11.95
C ASN A 29 12.41 -3.88 -10.52
N LEU A 30 12.48 -2.57 -10.31
CA LEU A 30 12.24 -1.96 -8.99
C LEU A 30 10.76 -2.00 -8.64
N VAL A 31 9.88 -1.76 -9.62
CA VAL A 31 8.43 -1.89 -9.44
C VAL A 31 8.07 -3.33 -9.10
N GLU A 32 8.57 -4.31 -9.86
CA GLU A 32 8.32 -5.74 -9.62
C GLU A 32 8.83 -6.15 -8.23
N LEU A 33 10.03 -5.73 -7.83
CA LEU A 33 10.58 -6.01 -6.51
C LEU A 33 9.73 -5.43 -5.38
N GLU A 34 9.25 -4.19 -5.51
CA GLU A 34 8.42 -3.59 -4.47
C GLU A 34 7.02 -4.21 -4.39
N LEU A 35 6.42 -4.56 -5.53
CA LEU A 35 5.14 -5.26 -5.55
C LEU A 35 5.25 -6.69 -4.99
N ASP A 36 6.36 -7.38 -5.25
CA ASP A 36 6.62 -8.72 -4.69
C ASP A 36 6.73 -8.66 -3.15
N LYS A 37 7.46 -7.68 -2.60
CA LYS A 37 7.48 -7.41 -1.15
C LYS A 37 6.09 -7.12 -0.57
N LEU A 38 5.26 -6.38 -1.29
CA LEU A 38 3.90 -6.10 -0.87
C LEU A 38 3.06 -7.39 -0.81
N VAL A 39 3.17 -8.25 -1.82
CA VAL A 39 2.49 -9.55 -1.85
C VAL A 39 2.98 -10.47 -0.74
N GLU A 40 4.30 -10.60 -0.55
CA GLU A 40 4.89 -11.39 0.54
C GLU A 40 4.34 -10.93 1.90
N ARG A 41 4.29 -9.62 2.13
CA ARG A 41 3.75 -9.06 3.37
C ARG A 41 2.26 -9.39 3.56
N VAL A 42 1.45 -9.39 2.50
CA VAL A 42 0.03 -9.79 2.57
C VAL A 42 -0.09 -11.26 2.94
N CYS A 43 0.64 -12.15 2.26
CA CYS A 43 0.61 -13.58 2.55
C CYS A 43 1.03 -13.89 3.99
N LEU A 44 2.08 -13.24 4.50
CA LEU A 44 2.51 -13.41 5.89
C LEU A 44 1.43 -12.96 6.89
N LEU A 45 0.73 -11.85 6.62
CA LEU A 45 -0.35 -11.38 7.48
C LEU A 45 -1.55 -12.34 7.47
N GLU A 46 -1.91 -12.89 6.31
CA GLU A 46 -2.96 -13.90 6.18
C GLU A 46 -2.58 -15.16 6.96
N MET A 47 -1.38 -15.70 6.74
CA MET A 47 -0.86 -16.86 7.47
C MET A 47 -0.88 -16.65 9.00
N MET A 48 -0.45 -15.48 9.48
CA MET A 48 -0.47 -15.15 10.90
C MET A 48 -1.90 -15.07 11.48
N LEU A 49 -2.88 -14.64 10.69
CA LEU A 49 -4.28 -14.58 11.12
C LEU A 49 -4.93 -15.97 11.11
N GLU A 50 -4.59 -16.81 10.14
CA GLU A 50 -5.05 -18.19 10.01
C GLU A 50 -4.65 -19.07 11.19
N GLU A 51 -3.57 -18.73 11.91
CA GLU A 51 -3.19 -19.38 13.17
C GLU A 51 -4.22 -19.18 14.29
N HIS A 52 -5.14 -18.21 14.15
CA HIS A 52 -6.08 -17.81 15.19
C HIS A 52 -7.55 -17.94 14.78
N ILE A 53 -7.87 -17.76 13.50
CA ILE A 53 -9.23 -17.78 12.95
C ILE A 53 -9.24 -18.45 11.57
N ASP A 54 -10.37 -19.04 11.18
CA ASP A 54 -10.53 -19.65 9.86
C ASP A 54 -10.60 -18.62 8.72
N GLU A 55 -10.22 -19.05 7.51
CA GLU A 55 -10.20 -18.25 6.29
C GLU A 55 -11.56 -17.58 5.98
N ASP A 56 -12.66 -18.30 6.15
CA ASP A 56 -14.02 -17.76 5.93
C ASP A 56 -14.33 -16.60 6.89
N THR A 57 -13.88 -16.71 8.15
CA THR A 57 -14.02 -15.64 9.15
C THR A 57 -13.15 -14.44 8.81
N ILE A 58 -11.91 -14.65 8.33
CA ILE A 58 -11.01 -13.57 7.87
C ILE A 58 -11.69 -12.79 6.73
N GLU A 59 -12.16 -13.49 5.70
CA GLU A 59 -12.78 -12.87 4.53
C GLU A 59 -14.07 -12.10 4.88
N ARG A 60 -14.86 -12.63 5.81
CA ARG A 60 -16.03 -11.92 6.33
C ARG A 60 -15.63 -10.63 7.03
N GLU A 61 -14.63 -10.66 7.91
CA GLU A 61 -14.12 -9.48 8.62
C GLU A 61 -13.58 -8.41 7.67
N ILE A 62 -12.82 -8.81 6.64
CA ILE A 62 -12.30 -7.90 5.61
C ILE A 62 -13.46 -7.16 4.93
N LYS A 63 -14.49 -7.89 4.46
CA LYS A 63 -15.67 -7.31 3.82
C LYS A 63 -16.42 -6.36 4.75
N THR A 64 -16.64 -6.76 5.99
CA THR A 64 -17.34 -5.92 6.98
C THR A 64 -16.56 -4.63 7.23
N ARG A 65 -15.26 -4.71 7.51
CA ARG A 65 -14.43 -3.55 7.83
C ARG A 65 -14.22 -2.61 6.65
N ALA A 66 -14.15 -3.14 5.43
CA ALA A 66 -14.09 -2.32 4.22
C ALA A 66 -15.28 -1.35 4.10
N VAL A 67 -16.44 -1.72 4.65
CA VAL A 67 -17.64 -0.87 4.69
C VAL A 67 -17.70 -0.05 5.97
N THR A 68 -17.50 -0.68 7.14
CA THR A 68 -17.72 -0.02 8.43
C THR A 68 -16.60 0.92 8.85
N GLN A 69 -15.43 0.84 8.23
CA GLN A 69 -14.24 1.66 8.54
C GLN A 69 -13.69 2.32 7.25
N SER A 70 -14.57 2.71 6.33
CA SER A 70 -14.19 3.16 4.99
C SER A 70 -13.25 4.38 5.00
N SER A 71 -13.46 5.34 5.91
CA SER A 71 -12.62 6.54 6.07
C SER A 71 -11.20 6.19 6.53
N GLU A 72 -11.08 5.33 7.54
CA GLU A 72 -9.82 4.87 8.07
C GLU A 72 -9.07 4.04 7.03
N LEU A 73 -9.80 3.20 6.29
CA LEU A 73 -9.25 2.45 5.16
C LEU A 73 -8.74 3.39 4.06
N ASP A 74 -9.47 4.47 3.73
CA ASP A 74 -9.03 5.46 2.74
C ASP A 74 -7.74 6.16 3.18
N ASN A 75 -7.65 6.59 4.44
CA ASN A 75 -6.43 7.19 5.00
C ASN A 75 -5.25 6.20 5.04
N CYS A 76 -5.52 4.95 5.40
CA CYS A 76 -4.53 3.88 5.38
C CYS A 76 -4.01 3.63 3.95
N LYS A 77 -4.90 3.56 2.95
CA LYS A 77 -4.52 3.42 1.53
C LYS A 77 -3.68 4.60 1.07
N VAL A 78 -4.06 5.84 1.41
CA VAL A 78 -3.27 7.04 1.09
C VAL A 78 -1.85 6.89 1.61
N SER A 79 -1.69 6.59 2.89
CA SER A 79 -0.37 6.39 3.52
C SER A 79 0.43 5.28 2.83
N LYS A 80 -0.24 4.17 2.49
CA LYS A 80 0.40 3.05 1.79
C LYS A 80 0.85 3.42 0.38
N TYR A 81 0.09 4.21 -0.37
CA TYR A 81 0.52 4.70 -1.69
C TYR A 81 1.74 5.60 -1.60
N ILE A 82 1.84 6.43 -0.55
CA ILE A 82 3.00 7.28 -0.31
C ILE A 82 4.24 6.43 -0.04
N GLU A 83 4.15 5.48 0.89
CA GLU A 83 5.23 4.56 1.26
C GLU A 83 5.75 3.76 0.06
N LEU A 84 4.86 3.13 -0.70
CA LEU A 84 5.24 2.35 -1.88
C LEU A 84 5.90 3.22 -2.96
N THR A 85 5.40 4.45 -3.15
CA THR A 85 6.00 5.41 -4.07
C THR A 85 7.42 5.78 -3.64
N ALA A 86 7.62 6.10 -2.36
CA ALA A 86 8.93 6.43 -1.80
C ALA A 86 9.90 5.25 -1.91
N ASN A 87 9.45 4.02 -1.63
CA ASN A 87 10.29 2.83 -1.72
C ASN A 87 10.77 2.58 -3.16
N ILE A 88 9.91 2.73 -4.17
CA ILE A 88 10.31 2.55 -5.58
C ILE A 88 11.32 3.63 -6.00
N LEU A 89 11.13 4.88 -5.57
CA LEU A 89 11.98 6.00 -5.95
C LEU A 89 13.36 5.93 -5.25
N THR A 90 13.40 5.63 -3.96
CA THR A 90 14.66 5.51 -3.18
C THR A 90 15.51 4.31 -3.60
N GLN A 91 14.93 3.27 -4.19
CA GLN A 91 15.69 2.16 -4.79
C GLN A 91 16.42 2.54 -6.10
N ASN A 92 16.15 3.72 -6.69
CA ASN A 92 16.90 4.25 -7.83
C ASN A 92 18.11 5.11 -7.42
N GLU A 93 18.25 5.49 -6.14
CA GLU A 93 19.39 6.25 -5.61
C GLU A 93 20.52 5.32 -5.13
#